data_AF-A0A1M5SA14-F1
#
_entry.id   AF-A0A1M5SA14-F1
#
_cell.length_a   1.000
_cell.length_b   1.000
_cell.length_c   1.000
_cell.angle_alpha   90.00
_cell.angle_beta   90.00
_cell.angle_gamma   90.00
#
_symmetry.space_group_name_H-M   'P 1'
#
loop_
_entity.id
_entity.type
_entity.pdbx_description
1 polymer ?
#
loop_
_entity_poly.entity_id
_entity_poly.type
_entity_poly.pdbx_seq_one_letter_code
_entity_poly.pdbx_strand_id
1 'polypeptide(L)'
;MNNYKIVQSFWTKPFLHSIEKKKAKGGSWLNNEMFLISNCLSVLKLKEFYSNVELVTDDLGAKILIDDLELPYDKVNTRLNEINNYSANSGDIDHPIPI
;
A
#
# COMPACT_ATOMS: atom_id res chain seq x y z
N MET A 1 20.84 16.41 1.61
CA MET A 1 19.80 15.39 1.38
C MET A 1 20.49 14.06 1.13
N ASN A 2 20.00 12.98 1.72
CA ASN A 2 20.56 11.64 1.51
C ASN A 2 20.16 11.12 0.11
N ASN A 3 21.10 10.53 -0.63
CA ASN A 3 20.88 9.97 -1.98
C ASN A 3 20.34 8.52 -1.96
N TYR A 4 19.61 8.15 -0.90
CA TYR A 4 18.96 6.85 -0.85
C TYR A 4 17.63 6.92 -1.60
N LYS A 5 17.35 5.87 -2.36
CA LYS A 5 16.04 5.65 -2.94
C LYS A 5 15.14 5.04 -1.87
N ILE A 6 14.09 5.77 -1.50
CA ILE A 6 13.04 5.27 -0.62
C ILE A 6 11.88 4.78 -1.49
N VAL A 7 11.34 3.61 -1.15
CA VAL A 7 10.18 3.03 -1.84
C VAL A 7 9.08 2.82 -0.83
N GLN A 8 7.91 3.41 -1.07
CA GLN A 8 6.67 3.09 -0.39
C GLN A 8 5.79 2.26 -1.31
N SER A 9 5.05 1.31 -0.74
CA SER A 9 4.14 0.47 -1.50
C SER A 9 2.76 0.43 -0.86
N PHE A 10 1.72 0.57 -1.69
CA PHE A 10 0.34 0.42 -1.26
C PHE A 10 -0.46 -0.34 -2.31
N TRP A 11 -1.11 -1.44 -1.93
CA TRP A 11 -1.87 -2.28 -2.83
C TRP A 11 -3.34 -2.32 -2.44
N THR A 12 -4.21 -1.72 -3.26
CA THR A 12 -5.63 -1.61 -2.88
C THR A 12 -6.38 -2.93 -2.98
N LYS A 13 -6.08 -3.80 -3.95
CA LYS A 13 -6.74 -5.11 -4.11
C LYS A 13 -6.74 -5.95 -2.80
N PRO A 14 -5.60 -6.31 -2.19
CA PRO A 14 -5.58 -7.10 -0.96
C PRO A 14 -6.12 -6.30 0.24
N PHE A 15 -5.93 -4.98 0.24
CA PHE A 15 -6.43 -4.10 1.30
C PHE A 15 -7.97 -4.13 1.36
N LEU A 16 -8.65 -3.90 0.24
CA LEU A 16 -10.12 -3.91 0.15
C LEU A 16 -10.68 -5.31 0.43
N HIS A 17 -10.06 -6.36 -0.12
CA HIS A 17 -10.46 -7.74 0.17
C HIS A 17 -10.39 -8.09 1.66
N SER A 18 -9.40 -7.55 2.40
CA SER A 18 -9.29 -7.75 3.85
C SER A 18 -10.43 -7.10 4.64
N ILE A 19 -10.90 -5.93 4.17
CA ILE A 19 -12.03 -5.19 4.73
C ILE A 19 -13.33 -5.96 4.47
N GLU A 20 -13.56 -6.39 3.23
CA GLU A 20 -14.77 -7.14 2.83
C GLU A 20 -14.95 -8.42 3.64
N LYS A 21 -13.87 -9.20 3.83
CA LYS A 21 -13.93 -10.47 4.56
C LYS A 21 -14.08 -10.32 6.08
N LYS A 22 -14.10 -9.09 6.64
CA LYS A 22 -13.96 -8.82 8.08
C LYS A 22 -12.80 -9.62 8.73
N LYS A 23 -11.83 -10.05 7.90
CA LYS A 23 -10.68 -10.89 8.27
C LYS A 23 -9.53 -10.04 8.80
N ALA A 24 -9.74 -8.75 9.03
CA ALA A 24 -8.86 -7.90 9.81
C ALA A 24 -8.88 -8.31 11.30
N LYS A 25 -8.56 -9.57 11.59
CA LYS A 25 -8.27 -10.04 12.94
C LYS A 25 -6.91 -9.45 13.31
N GLY A 26 -6.91 -8.21 13.81
CA GLY A 26 -5.78 -7.61 14.53
C GLY A 26 -4.76 -6.80 13.73
N GLY A 27 -5.12 -6.22 12.58
CA GLY A 27 -4.15 -5.45 11.78
C GLY A 27 -4.70 -4.39 10.81
N SER A 28 -6.01 -4.13 10.78
CA SER A 28 -6.53 -3.00 9.99
C SER A 28 -6.41 -1.68 10.73
N TRP A 29 -6.43 -0.60 9.96
CA TRP A 29 -6.64 0.76 10.46
C TRP A 29 -7.98 0.87 11.18
N LEU A 30 -8.00 1.69 12.23
CA LEU A 30 -9.22 1.95 13.02
C LEU A 30 -10.33 2.56 12.14
N ASN A 31 -9.96 3.38 11.16
CA ASN A 31 -10.83 3.90 10.12
C ASN A 31 -10.01 4.30 8.88
N ASN A 32 -10.70 4.62 7.78
CA ASN A 32 -10.08 5.01 6.52
C ASN A 32 -9.32 6.34 6.61
N GLU A 33 -9.81 7.29 7.42
CA GLU A 33 -9.16 8.60 7.60
C GLU A 33 -7.77 8.46 8.21
N MET A 34 -7.61 7.61 9.23
CA MET A 34 -6.32 7.34 9.86
C MET A 34 -5.34 6.69 8.90
N PHE A 35 -5.79 5.80 8.02
CA PHE A 35 -4.95 5.25 6.96
C PHE A 35 -4.42 6.35 6.05
N LEU A 36 -5.30 7.23 5.56
CA LEU A 36 -4.93 8.32 4.65
C LEU A 36 -3.98 9.30 5.34
N ILE A 37 -4.31 9.77 6.55
CA ILE A 37 -3.47 10.68 7.33
C ILE A 37 -2.09 10.06 7.58
N SER A 38 -2.02 8.78 7.93
CA SER A 38 -0.74 8.10 8.17
C SER A 38 0.12 8.01 6.91
N ASN A 39 -0.48 7.78 5.73
CA ASN A 39 0.23 7.79 4.46
C ASN A 39 0.72 9.20 4.10
N CYS A 40 -0.13 10.22 4.24
CA CYS A 40 0.24 11.62 4.03
C CYS A 40 1.43 12.02 4.92
N LEU A 41 1.31 11.77 6.23
CA LEU A 41 2.37 12.08 7.18
C LEU A 41 3.67 11.35 6.84
N SER A 42 3.58 10.08 6.44
CA SER A 42 4.74 9.27 6.10
C SER A 42 5.52 9.84 4.93
N VAL A 43 4.87 10.12 3.79
CA VAL A 43 5.56 10.65 2.60
C VAL A 43 6.06 12.08 2.83
N LEU A 44 5.26 12.94 3.48
CA LEU A 44 5.67 14.31 3.79
C LEU A 44 6.93 14.33 4.66
N LYS A 45 6.99 13.45 5.67
CA LYS A 45 8.15 13.35 6.53
C LYS A 45 9.37 12.81 5.79
N LEU A 46 9.21 11.83 4.90
CA LEU A 46 10.30 11.31 4.08
C LEU A 46 10.88 12.39 3.15
N LYS A 47 10.03 13.24 2.57
CA LYS A 47 10.45 14.34 1.68
C LYS A 47 11.29 15.41 2.38
N GLU A 48 11.25 15.50 3.71
CA GLU A 48 12.16 16.38 4.46
C GLU A 48 13.62 15.89 4.44
N PHE A 49 13.87 14.58 4.31
CA PHE A 49 15.20 13.98 4.46
C PHE A 49 15.77 13.36 3.17
N TYR A 50 14.88 12.89 2.29
CA TYR A 50 15.22 12.14 1.08
C TYR A 50 14.78 12.89 -0.17
N SER A 51 15.69 12.96 -1.15
CA SER A 51 15.41 13.60 -2.44
C SER A 51 14.69 12.70 -3.44
N ASN A 52 14.59 11.38 -3.16
CA ASN A 52 13.93 10.41 -4.04
C ASN A 52 13.07 9.44 -3.23
N VAL A 53 11.75 9.66 -3.28
CA VAL A 53 10.72 8.81 -2.68
C VAL A 53 9.78 8.34 -3.79
N GLU A 54 9.79 7.04 -4.07
CA GLU A 54 8.96 6.43 -5.10
C GLU A 54 7.76 5.68 -4.49
N LEU A 55 6.60 5.76 -5.15
CA LEU A 55 5.41 4.97 -4.86
C LEU A 55 5.28 3.80 -5.83
N VAL A 56 5.08 2.60 -5.30
CA VAL A 56 4.65 1.42 -6.06
C VAL A 56 3.24 1.04 -5.64
N THR A 57 2.29 1.08 -6.57
CA THR A 57 0.87 0.91 -6.26
C THR A 57 0.10 0.22 -7.40
N ASP A 58 -1.23 0.13 -7.29
CA ASP A 58 -2.16 -0.21 -8.37
C ASP A 58 -2.98 1.02 -8.79
N ASP A 59 -3.79 0.93 -9.85
CA ASP A 59 -4.47 2.11 -10.40
C ASP A 59 -5.37 2.82 -9.39
N LEU A 60 -6.08 2.07 -8.55
CA LEU A 60 -6.92 2.65 -7.52
C LEU A 60 -6.09 3.32 -6.41
N GLY A 61 -4.94 2.75 -6.05
CA GLY A 61 -4.05 3.38 -5.09
C GLY A 61 -3.39 4.65 -5.64
N ALA A 62 -3.03 4.66 -6.92
CA ALA A 62 -2.55 5.86 -7.61
C ALA A 62 -3.63 6.93 -7.64
N LYS A 63 -4.88 6.58 -7.99
CA LYS A 63 -6.01 7.51 -7.94
C LYS A 63 -6.15 8.17 -6.57
N ILE A 64 -6.17 7.38 -5.50
CA ILE A 64 -6.38 7.89 -4.14
C ILE A 64 -5.19 8.75 -3.69
N LEU A 65 -3.97 8.24 -3.84
CA LEU A 65 -2.78 8.86 -3.25
C LEU A 65 -2.20 9.99 -4.09
N ILE A 66 -2.41 9.97 -5.41
CA ILE A 66 -1.80 10.92 -6.35
C ILE A 66 -2.85 11.84 -6.93
N ASP A 67 -3.92 11.32 -7.51
CA ASP A 67 -4.90 12.17 -8.19
C ASP A 67 -5.78 12.93 -7.18
N ASP A 68 -6.23 12.26 -6.13
CA ASP A 68 -7.17 12.85 -5.17
C ASP A 68 -6.44 13.56 -4.00
N LEU A 69 -5.29 13.04 -3.55
CA LEU A 69 -4.51 13.58 -2.42
C LEU A 69 -3.25 14.36 -2.81
N GLU A 70 -2.84 14.31 -4.08
CA GLU A 70 -1.68 15.04 -4.61
C GLU A 70 -0.39 14.82 -3.81
N LEU A 71 -0.15 13.58 -3.35
CA LEU A 71 1.02 13.31 -2.52
C LEU A 71 2.34 13.48 -3.29
N PRO A 72 3.38 14.08 -2.66
CA PRO A 72 4.57 14.56 -3.36
C PRO A 72 5.63 13.46 -3.59
N TYR A 73 5.22 12.33 -4.19
CA TYR A 73 6.15 11.29 -4.63
C TYR A 73 6.92 11.73 -5.87
N ASP A 74 8.20 11.36 -5.96
CA ASP A 74 9.06 11.71 -7.09
C ASP A 74 8.79 10.82 -8.31
N LYS A 75 8.29 9.60 -8.07
CA LYS A 75 7.92 8.65 -9.11
C LYS A 75 6.79 7.75 -8.63
N VAL A 76 5.88 7.42 -9.54
CA VAL A 76 4.77 6.50 -9.29
C VAL A 76 4.84 5.36 -10.29
N ASN A 77 4.61 4.13 -9.82
CA ASN A 77 4.62 2.93 -10.64
C ASN A 77 3.42 2.04 -10.29
N THR A 78 2.57 1.74 -11.28
CA THR A 78 1.34 0.96 -11.10
C THR A 78 1.52 -0.55 -11.32
N ARG A 79 2.75 -1.07 -11.21
CA ARG A 79 3.09 -2.49 -11.42
C ARG A 79 2.29 -3.49 -10.58
N LEU A 80 1.65 -3.07 -9.48
CA LEU A 80 0.80 -3.97 -8.71
C LEU A 80 -0.48 -4.36 -9.47
N ASN A 81 -0.83 -3.68 -10.55
CA ASN A 81 -1.89 -4.11 -11.47
C ASN A 81 -1.58 -5.47 -12.11
N GLU A 82 -0.31 -5.73 -12.42
CA GLU A 82 0.15 -6.93 -13.13
C GLU A 82 0.06 -8.19 -12.25
N ILE A 83 -0.09 -8.03 -10.94
CA ILE A 83 -0.19 -9.13 -10.00
C ILE A 83 -1.66 -9.59 -9.93
N ASN A 84 -1.96 -10.64 -10.70
CA ASN A 84 -3.30 -11.22 -10.80
C ASN A 84 -3.57 -12.33 -9.78
N ASN A 85 -2.52 -13.02 -9.32
CA ASN A 85 -2.61 -14.17 -8.42
C ASN A 85 -2.07 -13.82 -7.03
N TYR A 86 -2.76 -12.93 -6.31
CA TYR A 86 -2.53 -12.83 -4.88
C TYR A 86 -3.37 -13.91 -4.19
N SER A 87 -2.72 -14.78 -3.42
CA SER A 87 -3.43 -15.72 -2.58
C SER A 87 -4.19 -14.94 -1.50
N ALA A 88 -5.47 -14.71 -1.74
CA ALA A 88 -6.46 -14.23 -0.78
C ALA A 88 -6.56 -15.06 0.53
N ASN A 89 -5.79 -16.16 0.60
CA ASN A 89 -5.87 -17.26 1.55
C ASN A 89 -4.53 -17.58 2.25
N SER A 90 -3.56 -16.65 2.36
CA SER A 90 -2.36 -16.92 3.18
C SER A 90 -2.61 -16.98 4.70
N GLY A 91 -3.88 -16.94 5.12
CA GLY A 91 -4.33 -17.22 6.48
C GLY A 91 -5.28 -18.43 6.60
N ASP A 92 -5.58 -19.13 5.50
CA ASP A 92 -6.30 -20.40 5.53
C ASP A 92 -5.28 -21.52 5.34
N ILE A 93 -4.59 -21.87 6.43
CA ILE A 93 -3.86 -23.13 6.57
C ILE A 93 -4.87 -24.28 6.56
N ASP A 94 -5.38 -24.61 5.38
CA ASP A 94 -6.14 -25.84 5.14
C ASP A 94 -5.70 -26.54 3.85
N HIS A 95 -4.48 -26.22 3.37
CA HIS A 95 -3.77 -27.13 2.49
C HIS A 95 -3.02 -28.15 3.36
N PRO A 96 -3.34 -29.46 3.28
CA PRO A 96 -2.48 -30.46 3.89
C PRO A 96 -1.11 -30.34 3.23
N ILE A 97 -0.10 -30.12 4.06
CA ILE A 97 1.30 -30.20 3.65
C ILE A 97 1.49 -31.62 3.13
N PRO A 98 1.89 -31.82 1.85
CA PRO A 98 2.27 -33.15 1.41
C PRO A 98 3.52 -33.55 2.21
N ILE A 99 3.37 -34.61 3.02
CA ILE A 99 4.46 -35.34 3.69
C ILE A 99 5.18 -36.18 2.65
#